data_AF-A0A7S3NTG5-F1
#
_entry.id   AF-A0A7S3NTG5-F1
#
_cell.length_a   1.000
_cell.length_b   1.000
_cell.length_c   1.000
_cell.angle_alpha   90.00
_cell.angle_beta   90.00
_cell.angle_gamma   90.00
#
_symmetry.space_group_name_H-M   'P 1'
#
loop_
_entity.id
_entity.type
_entity.pdbx_description
1 polymer ?
#
loop_
_entity_poly.entity_id
_entity_poly.type
_entity_poly.pdbx_seq_one_letter_code
_entity_poly.pdbx_strand_id
1 'polypeptide(L)'
;MDSIFYSNIHPEYYKQKPHYDFANKIIHSSAYKKLNPLRTYFDYQPERLSELPTFFGEIPQHSWLYGNLDYSFNKYHRHYQSHDEWYPDRKNKSLGFKQGGFMDPTARNPKGLTFVRENFPRGCVREIRKYHHCKENNEKGECFNQKISIMEVCPDHILEAMREQKKWYLRAKSIDNQTYRRAMTISDFNKGRSVSDLQLKDWSYGTSEKLRADSYWFDDRYNPTVVRHPHRHDTVNFPDKEYKDIFGGNWGQGNLDEREKHALKFWSQKSKAMVEVDEKLEQKNAPKTNEEH
;
A
#
# COMPACT_ATOMS: atom_id res chain seq x y z
N MET A 1 -51.05 10.65 -7.86
CA MET A 1 -51.76 11.17 -6.69
C MET A 1 -51.44 10.26 -5.52
N ASP A 2 -50.95 10.93 -4.49
CA ASP A 2 -51.07 10.59 -3.08
C ASP A 2 -50.13 9.52 -2.52
N SER A 3 -48.96 10.04 -2.15
CA SER A 3 -48.29 9.77 -0.89
C SER A 3 -49.24 9.33 0.23
N ILE A 4 -48.84 8.34 1.03
CA ILE A 4 -48.92 8.41 2.49
C ILE A 4 -48.04 7.31 3.13
N PHE A 5 -46.99 7.78 3.82
CA PHE A 5 -46.43 7.33 5.10
C PHE A 5 -45.86 5.90 5.31
N TYR A 6 -44.55 5.90 5.61
CA TYR A 6 -43.87 5.08 6.62
C TYR A 6 -44.65 3.89 7.20
N SER A 7 -44.36 2.68 6.71
CA SER A 7 -44.66 1.48 7.47
C SER A 7 -43.60 1.29 8.57
N ASN A 8 -43.96 1.70 9.78
CA ASN A 8 -43.37 1.28 11.06
C ASN A 8 -43.50 -0.24 11.33
N ILE A 9 -43.57 -1.06 10.28
CA ILE A 9 -43.88 -2.49 10.36
C ILE A 9 -42.57 -3.27 10.24
N HIS A 10 -41.62 -2.99 11.15
CA HIS A 10 -40.73 -3.97 11.83
C HIS A 10 -39.48 -3.28 12.45
N PRO A 11 -39.57 -2.65 13.64
CA PRO A 11 -38.42 -2.31 14.47
C PRO A 11 -38.11 -3.43 15.49
N GLU A 12 -38.11 -4.70 15.07
CA GLU A 12 -37.96 -5.85 16.00
C GLU A 12 -36.74 -6.74 15.74
N TYR A 13 -35.95 -6.49 14.69
CA TYR A 13 -34.92 -7.44 14.28
C TYR A 13 -33.59 -7.38 15.07
N TYR A 14 -33.43 -6.45 16.02
CA TYR A 14 -32.15 -6.22 16.73
C TYR A 14 -32.26 -5.99 18.24
N LYS A 15 -33.24 -6.62 18.90
CA LYS A 15 -33.19 -6.75 20.36
C LYS A 15 -32.62 -8.11 20.70
N GLN A 16 -31.47 -8.14 21.38
CA GLN A 16 -31.02 -9.35 22.07
C GLN A 16 -32.15 -9.74 23.03
N LYS A 17 -32.93 -10.77 22.68
CA LYS A 17 -34.10 -11.13 23.46
C LYS A 17 -33.64 -11.66 24.83
N PRO A 18 -34.35 -11.31 25.93
CA PRO A 18 -34.01 -11.76 27.28
C PRO A 18 -34.04 -13.30 27.44
N HIS A 19 -34.62 -14.04 26.50
CA HIS A 19 -34.71 -15.50 26.58
C HIS A 19 -33.35 -16.23 26.41
N TYR A 20 -32.27 -15.52 26.05
CA TYR A 20 -30.90 -16.03 26.01
C TYR A 20 -30.07 -15.65 27.26
N ASP A 21 -30.72 -15.26 28.36
CA ASP A 21 -30.08 -14.69 29.56
C ASP A 21 -28.96 -15.56 30.15
N PHE A 22 -29.10 -16.89 30.20
CA PHE A 22 -28.08 -17.74 30.83
C PHE A 22 -26.79 -17.84 30.00
N ALA A 23 -26.92 -18.13 28.69
CA ALA A 23 -25.79 -18.22 27.79
C ALA A 23 -25.09 -16.86 27.62
N ASN A 24 -25.88 -15.77 27.51
CA ASN A 24 -25.34 -14.41 27.49
C ASN A 24 -24.63 -14.05 28.79
N LYS A 25 -25.18 -14.43 29.95
CA LYS A 25 -24.53 -14.18 31.25
C LYS A 25 -23.21 -14.93 31.40
N ILE A 26 -23.09 -16.15 30.87
CA ILE A 26 -21.83 -16.89 30.83
C ILE A 26 -20.84 -16.24 29.87
N ILE A 27 -21.27 -15.93 28.65
CA ILE A 27 -20.44 -15.35 27.59
C ILE A 27 -19.94 -13.94 27.97
N HIS A 28 -20.77 -13.14 28.64
CA HIS A 28 -20.41 -11.80 29.09
C HIS A 28 -19.83 -11.76 30.51
N SER A 29 -19.65 -12.92 31.16
CA SER A 29 -19.03 -12.99 32.48
C SER A 29 -17.59 -12.47 32.45
N SER A 30 -17.17 -11.85 33.56
CA SER A 30 -15.79 -11.37 33.73
C SER A 30 -14.76 -12.51 33.57
N ALA A 31 -15.12 -13.72 34.01
CA ALA A 31 -14.29 -14.91 33.88
C ALA A 31 -14.06 -15.32 32.40
N TYR A 32 -15.11 -15.34 31.58
CA TYR A 32 -15.01 -15.70 30.17
C TYR A 32 -14.27 -14.64 29.33
N LYS A 33 -14.48 -13.35 29.63
CA LYS A 33 -13.74 -12.24 29.00
C LYS A 33 -12.24 -12.29 29.29
N LYS A 34 -11.85 -12.76 30.48
CA LYS A 34 -10.43 -12.94 30.86
C LYS A 34 -9.77 -14.08 30.07
N LEU A 35 -10.54 -15.09 29.67
CA LEU A 35 -10.06 -16.23 28.88
C LEU A 35 -10.00 -15.93 27.37
N ASN A 36 -10.82 -15.00 26.88
CA ASN A 36 -10.90 -14.66 25.45
C ASN A 36 -10.81 -13.14 25.23
N PRO A 37 -9.59 -12.57 25.11
CA PRO A 37 -9.36 -11.12 25.09
C PRO A 37 -9.95 -10.40 23.88
N LEU A 38 -10.36 -11.13 22.84
CA LEU A 38 -11.09 -10.57 21.70
C LEU A 38 -12.54 -10.19 22.06
N ARG A 39 -13.10 -10.75 23.14
CA ARG A 39 -14.49 -10.52 23.58
C ARG A 39 -14.63 -9.52 24.72
N THR A 40 -13.53 -8.99 25.25
CA THR A 40 -13.53 -8.01 26.36
C THR A 40 -14.29 -6.72 26.03
N TYR A 41 -14.37 -6.37 24.74
CA TYR A 41 -15.02 -5.14 24.26
C TYR A 41 -16.52 -5.29 23.96
N PHE A 42 -17.08 -6.49 24.06
CA PHE A 42 -18.51 -6.74 23.82
C PHE A 42 -19.25 -6.88 25.15
N ASP A 43 -19.56 -5.73 25.76
CA ASP A 43 -20.55 -5.66 26.83
C ASP A 43 -21.97 -5.73 26.24
N TYR A 44 -22.87 -6.42 26.94
CA TYR A 44 -24.30 -6.37 26.65
C TYR A 44 -24.76 -4.91 26.78
N GLN A 45 -25.07 -4.28 25.66
CA GLN A 45 -25.68 -2.96 25.62
C GLN A 45 -27.02 -3.10 24.88
N PRO A 46 -28.16 -2.95 25.56
CA PRO A 46 -29.45 -2.96 24.87
C PRO A 46 -29.44 -1.85 23.81
N GLU A 47 -30.03 -2.13 22.65
CA GLU A 47 -30.11 -1.20 21.49
C GLU A 47 -28.79 -0.98 20.73
N ARG A 48 -27.67 -1.58 21.15
CA ARG A 48 -26.42 -1.54 20.38
C ARG A 48 -26.44 -2.54 19.23
N LEU A 49 -26.20 -2.04 18.03
CA LEU A 49 -26.08 -2.85 16.82
C LEU A 49 -24.74 -3.62 16.85
N SER A 50 -24.78 -4.89 16.45
CA SER A 50 -23.58 -5.72 16.30
C SER A 50 -22.99 -5.57 14.90
N GLU A 51 -21.75 -5.09 14.82
CA GLU A 51 -21.02 -4.91 13.56
C GLU A 51 -20.14 -6.12 13.18
N LEU A 52 -19.83 -7.00 14.15
CA LEU A 52 -19.02 -8.20 13.88
C LEU A 52 -19.90 -9.42 13.58
N PRO A 53 -19.47 -10.31 12.65
CA PRO A 53 -20.02 -11.65 12.54
C PRO A 53 -19.83 -12.39 13.88
N THR A 54 -20.90 -12.63 14.62
CA THR A 54 -20.88 -13.63 15.69
C THR A 54 -20.96 -15.04 15.06
N PHE A 55 -20.24 -15.97 15.69
CA PHE A 55 -20.05 -17.33 15.20
C PHE A 55 -21.41 -18.04 15.00
N PHE A 56 -21.59 -18.67 13.84
CA PHE A 56 -22.80 -19.38 13.34
C PHE A 56 -23.84 -18.60 12.52
N GLY A 57 -23.65 -17.31 12.23
CA GLY A 57 -24.45 -16.62 11.20
C GLY A 57 -25.95 -16.52 11.52
N GLU A 58 -26.35 -16.79 12.77
CA GLU A 58 -27.75 -16.71 13.22
C GLU A 58 -28.24 -15.26 13.36
N ILE A 59 -27.32 -14.29 13.39
CA ILE A 59 -27.63 -12.86 13.49
C ILE A 59 -27.15 -12.15 12.22
N PRO A 60 -28.05 -11.61 11.37
CA PRO A 60 -27.65 -10.80 10.23
C PRO A 60 -26.90 -9.54 10.70
N GLN A 61 -25.82 -9.20 10.00
CA GLN A 61 -24.91 -8.10 10.36
C GLN A 61 -25.42 -6.76 9.83
N HIS A 62 -25.08 -5.67 10.54
CA HIS A 62 -25.16 -4.33 9.96
C HIS A 62 -23.97 -4.07 9.03
N SER A 63 -24.20 -3.31 7.98
CA SER A 63 -23.12 -2.79 7.16
C SER A 63 -22.38 -1.67 7.90
N TRP A 64 -21.20 -1.26 7.42
CA TRP A 64 -20.51 -0.09 7.98
C TRP A 64 -21.47 1.10 7.98
N LEU A 65 -21.48 1.92 9.03
CA LEU A 65 -22.40 3.06 9.14
C LEU A 65 -21.67 4.37 8.80
N TYR A 66 -22.36 5.27 8.09
CA TYR A 66 -21.97 6.66 7.89
C TYR A 66 -23.08 7.56 8.44
N GLY A 67 -22.96 7.94 9.71
CA GLY A 67 -24.05 8.57 10.46
C GLY A 67 -25.22 7.60 10.63
N ASN A 68 -26.42 8.01 10.22
CA ASN A 68 -27.64 7.20 10.31
C ASN A 68 -27.92 6.36 9.05
N LEU A 69 -26.96 6.29 8.12
CA LEU A 69 -27.10 5.58 6.85
C LEU A 69 -26.08 4.45 6.75
N ASP A 70 -26.44 3.37 6.08
CA ASP A 70 -25.52 2.32 5.66
C ASP A 70 -24.47 2.89 4.68
N TYR A 71 -23.21 2.82 5.07
CA TYR A 71 -22.06 3.13 4.23
C TYR A 71 -21.92 2.06 3.16
N SER A 72 -21.94 2.50 1.92
CA SER A 72 -21.51 1.70 0.77
C SER A 72 -20.34 2.41 0.10
N PHE A 73 -19.29 1.68 -0.24
CA PHE A 73 -18.15 2.22 -0.97
C PHE A 73 -18.61 2.88 -2.27
N ASN A 74 -18.15 4.11 -2.55
CA ASN A 74 -18.22 4.71 -3.88
C ASN A 74 -17.40 3.86 -4.85
N LYS A 75 -18.08 3.00 -5.61
CA LYS A 75 -17.43 1.91 -6.34
C LYS A 75 -17.07 2.32 -7.76
N TYR A 76 -15.84 2.81 -7.88
CA TYR A 76 -15.03 2.97 -9.09
C TYR A 76 -15.56 3.95 -10.16
N HIS A 77 -14.67 4.82 -10.64
CA HIS A 77 -14.88 5.59 -11.87
C HIS A 77 -14.88 4.64 -13.08
N ARG A 78 -15.98 3.91 -13.30
CA ARG A 78 -16.18 3.22 -14.57
C ARG A 78 -16.65 4.24 -15.60
N HIS A 79 -15.84 4.41 -16.64
CA HIS A 79 -16.21 5.14 -17.84
C HIS A 79 -17.33 4.38 -18.58
N TYR A 80 -18.54 4.37 -18.05
CA TYR A 80 -19.72 4.01 -18.81
C TYR A 80 -20.33 5.30 -19.38
N GLN A 81 -19.80 5.71 -20.53
CA GLN A 81 -20.60 6.42 -21.53
C GLN A 81 -21.49 5.34 -22.17
N SER A 82 -22.61 4.96 -21.55
CA SER A 82 -23.54 4.07 -22.25
C SER A 82 -24.78 4.78 -22.75
N HIS A 83 -25.11 5.99 -22.26
CA HIS A 83 -26.20 6.77 -22.81
C HIS A 83 -25.83 8.26 -22.80
N ASP A 84 -26.08 8.90 -23.95
CA ASP A 84 -25.60 10.22 -24.37
C ASP A 84 -26.04 11.38 -23.46
N GLU A 85 -25.34 11.59 -22.34
CA GLU A 85 -25.39 12.86 -21.63
C GLU A 85 -24.02 13.54 -21.63
N TRP A 86 -24.01 14.69 -22.30
CA TRP A 86 -22.91 15.53 -22.74
C TRP A 86 -22.04 16.16 -21.64
N TYR A 87 -21.94 15.55 -20.46
CA TYR A 87 -21.05 16.03 -19.41
C TYR A 87 -19.70 15.31 -19.49
N PRO A 88 -18.65 15.96 -20.01
CA PRO A 88 -17.32 15.40 -20.01
C PRO A 88 -16.80 15.42 -18.56
N ASP A 89 -16.33 14.28 -18.13
CA ASP A 89 -15.51 14.08 -16.94
C ASP A 89 -16.21 13.94 -15.57
N ARG A 90 -16.46 12.68 -15.19
CA ARG A 90 -16.85 12.29 -13.82
C ARG A 90 -15.66 12.23 -12.85
N LYS A 91 -14.39 12.40 -13.28
CA LYS A 91 -13.24 12.45 -12.34
C LYS A 91 -13.25 13.68 -11.45
N ASN A 92 -13.96 14.74 -11.85
CA ASN A 92 -14.11 15.98 -11.09
C ASN A 92 -15.19 15.92 -9.99
N LYS A 93 -15.91 14.80 -9.84
CA LYS A 93 -16.93 14.63 -8.78
C LYS A 93 -16.52 13.51 -7.82
N SER A 94 -16.30 13.87 -6.56
CA SER A 94 -15.87 12.96 -5.48
C SER A 94 -16.98 12.03 -4.99
N LEU A 95 -18.25 12.38 -5.20
CA LEU A 95 -19.42 11.60 -4.80
C LEU A 95 -20.42 11.49 -5.96
N GLY A 96 -20.99 10.29 -6.14
CA GLY A 96 -22.10 10.09 -7.08
C GLY A 96 -23.30 10.96 -6.69
N PHE A 97 -23.75 11.84 -7.58
CA PHE A 97 -24.94 12.65 -7.34
C PHE A 97 -26.19 11.76 -7.45
N LYS A 98 -27.08 11.81 -6.44
CA LYS A 98 -28.36 11.07 -6.44
C LYS A 98 -29.27 11.41 -7.64
N GLN A 99 -29.08 12.59 -8.24
CA GLN A 99 -29.86 13.10 -9.37
C GLN A 99 -29.01 13.30 -10.63
N GLY A 100 -27.75 12.87 -10.64
CA GLY A 100 -26.79 13.15 -11.69
C GLY A 100 -26.33 11.90 -12.43
N GLY A 101 -27.08 11.52 -13.46
CA GLY A 101 -26.67 10.60 -14.52
C GLY A 101 -26.79 9.12 -14.16
N PHE A 102 -27.87 8.51 -14.68
CA PHE A 102 -28.09 7.08 -14.95
C PHE A 102 -27.13 6.10 -14.25
N MET A 103 -27.26 5.98 -12.94
CA MET A 103 -26.91 4.71 -12.32
C MET A 103 -28.09 3.79 -12.56
N ASP A 104 -27.95 2.83 -13.47
CA ASP A 104 -28.97 1.81 -13.71
C ASP A 104 -29.32 1.16 -12.35
N PRO A 105 -30.56 1.32 -11.85
CA PRO A 105 -30.93 0.88 -10.51
C PRO A 105 -30.84 -0.65 -10.34
N THR A 106 -30.66 -1.40 -11.44
CA THR A 106 -30.41 -2.85 -11.43
C THR A 106 -28.94 -3.22 -11.14
N ALA A 107 -28.00 -2.26 -11.20
CA ALA A 107 -26.56 -2.48 -11.01
C ALA A 107 -26.04 -1.99 -9.65
N ARG A 108 -26.85 -2.07 -8.59
CA ARG A 108 -26.52 -1.60 -7.22
C ARG A 108 -25.28 -2.23 -6.56
N ASN A 109 -24.68 -3.26 -7.18
CA ASN A 109 -23.53 -3.97 -6.62
C ASN A 109 -22.23 -3.62 -7.35
N PRO A 110 -21.07 -3.57 -6.65
CA PRO A 110 -19.77 -3.57 -7.32
C PRO A 110 -19.68 -4.80 -8.22
N LYS A 111 -19.75 -4.62 -9.53
CA LYS A 111 -19.48 -5.73 -10.44
C LYS A 111 -17.98 -5.72 -10.71
N GLY A 112 -17.21 -6.67 -10.19
CA GLY A 112 -15.85 -6.92 -10.69
C GLY A 112 -15.91 -7.45 -12.12
N LEU A 113 -14.96 -7.08 -12.97
CA LEU A 113 -14.82 -7.78 -14.26
C LEU A 113 -14.34 -9.19 -13.94
N THR A 114 -15.16 -10.20 -14.25
CA THR A 114 -14.85 -11.60 -14.01
C THR A 114 -15.18 -12.41 -15.25
N PHE A 115 -14.44 -13.49 -15.45
CA PHE A 115 -14.74 -14.46 -16.48
C PHE A 115 -15.73 -15.47 -15.91
N VAL A 116 -16.97 -15.42 -16.38
CA VAL A 116 -17.99 -16.43 -16.07
C VAL A 116 -18.07 -17.38 -17.26
N ARG A 117 -17.98 -18.68 -16.98
CA ARG A 117 -18.19 -19.72 -18.00
C ARG A 117 -19.66 -20.11 -18.02
N GLU A 118 -20.17 -20.42 -19.20
CA GLU A 118 -21.51 -20.98 -19.33
C GLU A 118 -21.57 -22.38 -18.73
N ASN A 119 -22.66 -22.67 -18.02
CA ASN A 119 -22.87 -23.97 -17.41
C ASN A 119 -23.46 -24.95 -18.42
N PHE A 120 -22.79 -26.07 -18.64
CA PHE A 120 -23.25 -27.10 -19.56
C PHE A 120 -24.44 -27.88 -18.97
N PRO A 121 -25.46 -28.23 -19.77
CA PRO A 121 -26.56 -29.07 -19.32
C PRO A 121 -26.08 -30.42 -18.77
N ARG A 122 -26.71 -30.90 -17.69
CA ARG A 122 -26.29 -32.13 -16.99
C ARG A 122 -26.19 -33.36 -17.91
N GLY A 123 -27.10 -33.48 -18.89
CA GLY A 123 -27.08 -34.57 -19.88
C GLY A 123 -25.80 -34.56 -20.72
N CYS A 124 -25.48 -33.40 -21.31
CA CYS A 124 -24.27 -33.19 -22.09
C CYS A 124 -22.99 -33.46 -21.27
N VAL A 125 -22.93 -32.98 -20.02
CA VAL A 125 -21.78 -33.23 -19.13
C VAL A 125 -21.56 -34.72 -18.86
N ARG A 126 -22.63 -35.52 -18.75
CA ARG A 126 -22.52 -36.98 -18.55
C ARG A 126 -21.90 -37.66 -19.77
N GLU A 127 -22.33 -37.32 -20.97
CA GLU A 127 -21.76 -37.89 -22.20
C GLU A 127 -20.31 -37.47 -22.42
N ILE A 128 -19.97 -36.21 -22.12
CA ILE A 128 -18.59 -35.72 -22.13
C ILE A 128 -17.71 -36.55 -21.16
N ARG A 129 -18.18 -36.81 -19.93
CA ARG A 129 -17.45 -37.63 -18.97
C ARG A 129 -17.27 -39.08 -19.45
N LYS A 130 -18.28 -39.69 -20.05
CA LYS A 130 -18.17 -41.03 -20.64
C LYS A 130 -17.14 -41.07 -21.77
N TYR A 131 -17.09 -40.03 -22.61
CA TYR A 131 -16.08 -39.91 -23.66
C TYR A 131 -14.66 -39.79 -23.07
N HIS A 132 -14.46 -38.94 -22.06
CA HIS A 132 -13.17 -38.84 -21.37
C HIS A 132 -12.75 -40.16 -20.73
N HIS A 133 -13.67 -40.85 -20.05
CA HIS A 133 -13.40 -42.15 -19.45
C HIS A 133 -13.04 -43.22 -20.50
N CYS A 134 -13.74 -43.24 -21.64
CA CYS A 134 -13.40 -44.12 -22.75
C CYS A 134 -11.99 -43.83 -23.30
N LYS A 135 -11.64 -42.53 -23.44
CA LYS A 135 -10.34 -42.10 -23.96
C LYS A 135 -9.19 -42.44 -23.02
N GLU A 136 -9.42 -42.39 -21.71
CA GLU A 136 -8.42 -42.76 -20.70
C GLU A 136 -8.18 -44.28 -20.67
N ASN A 137 -9.22 -45.09 -20.78
CA ASN A 137 -9.11 -46.55 -20.73
C ASN A 137 -8.58 -47.17 -22.03
N ASN A 138 -8.81 -46.52 -23.18
CA ASN A 138 -8.45 -47.04 -24.50
C ASN A 138 -7.52 -46.07 -25.24
N GLU A 139 -6.20 -46.30 -25.19
CA GLU A 139 -5.22 -45.43 -25.87
C GLU A 139 -5.29 -45.50 -27.40
N LYS A 140 -5.75 -46.64 -27.95
CA LYS A 140 -5.85 -46.91 -29.40
C LYS A 140 -7.28 -47.22 -29.88
N GLY A 141 -8.23 -47.29 -28.96
CA GLY A 141 -9.62 -47.62 -29.27
C GLY A 141 -10.38 -46.41 -29.77
N GLU A 142 -11.23 -46.62 -30.78
CA GLU A 142 -12.03 -45.55 -31.34
C GLU A 142 -13.28 -45.30 -30.48
N CYS A 143 -13.25 -44.28 -29.62
CA CYS A 143 -14.41 -43.82 -28.85
C CYS A 143 -15.45 -43.06 -29.71
N PHE A 144 -15.72 -43.56 -30.92
CA PHE A 144 -16.59 -42.90 -31.90
C PHE A 144 -18.05 -42.87 -31.45
N ASN A 145 -18.55 -43.95 -30.84
CA ASN A 145 -19.93 -44.01 -30.37
C ASN A 145 -20.21 -42.95 -29.30
N GLN A 146 -19.28 -42.74 -28.36
CA GLN A 146 -19.42 -41.70 -27.33
C GLN A 146 -19.32 -40.30 -27.94
N LYS A 147 -18.52 -40.12 -28.99
CA LYS A 147 -18.44 -38.84 -29.72
C LYS A 147 -19.73 -38.51 -30.46
N ILE A 148 -20.34 -39.50 -31.12
CA ILE A 148 -21.65 -39.34 -31.79
C ILE A 148 -22.71 -39.00 -30.74
N SER A 149 -22.73 -39.70 -29.61
CA SER A 149 -23.65 -39.41 -28.51
C SER A 149 -23.52 -37.98 -27.98
N ILE A 150 -22.30 -37.42 -27.91
CA ILE A 150 -22.11 -36.00 -27.56
C ILE A 150 -22.75 -35.08 -28.60
N MET A 151 -22.58 -35.36 -29.90
CA MET A 151 -23.14 -34.51 -30.96
C MET A 151 -24.67 -34.58 -31.03
N GLU A 152 -25.27 -35.70 -30.62
CA GLU A 152 -26.73 -35.87 -30.59
C GLU A 152 -27.37 -35.30 -29.33
N VAL A 153 -26.72 -35.45 -28.16
CA VAL A 153 -27.31 -35.09 -26.86
C VAL A 153 -27.01 -33.63 -26.47
N CYS A 154 -25.85 -33.10 -26.86
CA CYS A 154 -25.50 -31.72 -26.53
C CYS A 154 -26.17 -30.74 -27.51
N PRO A 155 -26.76 -29.64 -27.01
CA PRO A 155 -27.36 -28.64 -27.89
C PRO A 155 -26.28 -27.84 -28.64
N ASP A 156 -26.63 -27.30 -29.81
CA ASP A 156 -25.67 -26.69 -30.75
C ASP A 156 -24.86 -25.54 -30.16
N HIS A 157 -25.46 -24.65 -29.38
CA HIS A 157 -24.75 -23.53 -28.73
C HIS A 157 -23.61 -24.00 -27.81
N ILE A 158 -23.74 -25.17 -27.19
CA ILE A 158 -22.67 -25.76 -26.36
C ILE A 158 -21.57 -26.34 -27.24
N LEU A 159 -21.91 -26.98 -28.36
CA LEU A 159 -20.93 -27.49 -29.31
C LEU A 159 -20.11 -26.36 -29.93
N GLU A 160 -20.74 -25.22 -30.20
CA GLU A 160 -20.08 -23.98 -30.62
C GLU A 160 -19.18 -23.41 -29.52
N ALA A 161 -19.66 -23.35 -28.27
CA ALA A 161 -18.86 -22.92 -27.13
C ALA A 161 -17.63 -23.81 -26.92
N MET A 162 -17.77 -25.14 -27.04
CA MET A 162 -16.64 -26.09 -26.96
C MET A 162 -15.61 -25.86 -28.09
N ARG A 163 -16.09 -25.56 -29.29
CA ARG A 163 -15.22 -25.23 -30.44
C ARG A 163 -14.49 -23.91 -30.21
N GLU A 164 -15.17 -22.89 -29.71
CA GLU A 164 -14.57 -21.60 -29.39
C GLU A 164 -13.56 -21.71 -28.25
N GLN A 165 -13.88 -22.46 -27.19
CA GLN A 165 -12.99 -22.72 -26.08
C GLN A 165 -11.68 -23.35 -26.55
N LYS A 166 -11.73 -24.32 -27.48
CA LYS A 166 -10.54 -24.91 -28.09
C LYS A 166 -9.70 -23.87 -28.85
N LYS A 167 -10.34 -23.00 -29.64
CA LYS A 167 -9.65 -21.90 -30.34
C LYS A 167 -9.01 -20.93 -29.34
N TRP A 168 -9.71 -20.60 -28.25
CA TRP A 168 -9.22 -19.72 -27.21
C TRP A 168 -7.96 -20.28 -26.53
N TYR A 169 -7.96 -21.57 -26.15
CA TYR A 169 -6.77 -22.20 -25.56
C TYR A 169 -5.58 -22.25 -26.52
N LEU A 170 -5.82 -22.49 -27.81
CA LEU A 170 -4.74 -22.46 -28.81
C LEU A 170 -4.14 -21.06 -28.95
N ARG A 171 -4.98 -20.02 -28.92
CA ARG A 171 -4.51 -18.62 -28.90
C ARG A 171 -3.73 -18.31 -27.62
N ALA A 172 -4.25 -18.70 -26.46
CA ALA A 172 -3.55 -18.52 -25.17
C ALA A 172 -2.16 -19.18 -25.19
N LYS A 173 -2.08 -20.45 -25.64
CA LYS A 173 -0.80 -21.16 -25.81
C LYS A 173 0.17 -20.43 -26.74
N SER A 174 -0.34 -19.82 -27.81
CA SER A 174 0.51 -19.03 -28.71
C SER A 174 1.06 -17.78 -28.04
N ILE A 175 0.27 -17.11 -27.21
CA ILE A 175 0.68 -15.92 -26.43
C ILE A 175 1.75 -16.33 -25.42
N ASP A 176 1.51 -17.41 -24.67
CA ASP A 176 2.46 -17.92 -23.68
C ASP A 176 3.80 -18.33 -24.31
N ASN A 177 3.76 -18.95 -25.49
CA ASN A 177 4.98 -19.28 -26.23
C ASN A 177 5.73 -18.03 -26.70
N GLN A 178 5.01 -16.98 -27.12
CA GLN A 178 5.63 -15.72 -27.51
C GLN A 178 6.23 -14.97 -26.31
N THR A 179 5.53 -14.92 -25.17
CA THR A 179 6.06 -14.30 -23.95
C THR A 179 7.27 -15.08 -23.44
N TYR A 180 7.24 -16.41 -23.49
CA TYR A 180 8.38 -17.25 -23.16
C TYR A 180 9.59 -16.95 -24.06
N ARG A 181 9.40 -16.87 -25.39
CA ARG A 181 10.48 -16.52 -26.32
C ARG A 181 11.07 -15.14 -26.00
N ARG A 182 10.23 -14.14 -25.71
CA ARG A 182 10.68 -12.79 -25.31
C ARG A 182 11.39 -12.77 -23.96
N ALA A 183 10.99 -13.62 -23.02
CA ALA A 183 11.66 -13.72 -21.72
C ALA A 183 13.02 -14.43 -21.83
N MET A 184 13.15 -15.40 -22.74
CA MET A 184 14.37 -16.18 -22.95
C MET A 184 15.35 -15.53 -23.94
N THR A 185 14.97 -14.45 -24.63
CA THR A 185 15.91 -13.72 -25.50
C THR A 185 16.98 -13.03 -24.64
N ILE A 186 18.25 -13.35 -24.90
CA ILE A 186 19.39 -12.75 -24.22
C ILE A 186 19.61 -11.33 -24.79
N SER A 187 19.54 -10.32 -23.93
CA SER A 187 19.85 -8.94 -24.26
C SER A 187 21.35 -8.74 -24.49
N ASP A 188 21.72 -7.66 -25.20
CA ASP A 188 23.13 -7.38 -25.52
C ASP A 188 24.01 -7.24 -24.27
N PHE A 189 23.48 -6.70 -23.19
CA PHE A 189 24.19 -6.52 -21.91
C PHE A 189 24.40 -7.82 -21.11
N ASN A 190 23.78 -8.93 -21.51
CA ASN A 190 23.89 -10.24 -20.87
C ASN A 190 24.60 -11.29 -21.73
N LYS A 191 25.16 -10.91 -22.88
CA LYS A 191 25.91 -11.84 -23.74
C LYS A 191 27.14 -12.40 -23.01
N GLY A 192 27.27 -13.73 -22.99
CA GLY A 192 28.39 -14.43 -22.37
C GLY A 192 28.37 -14.47 -20.83
N ARG A 193 27.38 -13.85 -20.17
CA ARG A 193 27.23 -13.91 -18.72
C ARG A 193 26.48 -15.17 -18.31
N SER A 194 26.95 -15.80 -17.23
CA SER A 194 26.31 -17.00 -16.69
C SER A 194 25.87 -16.80 -15.23
N VAL A 195 25.27 -17.83 -14.62
CA VAL A 195 24.87 -17.81 -13.21
C VAL A 195 26.08 -17.58 -12.30
N SER A 196 27.30 -17.95 -12.73
CA SER A 196 28.55 -17.69 -12.00
C SER A 196 28.82 -16.20 -11.77
N ASP A 197 28.34 -15.34 -12.66
CA ASP A 197 28.68 -13.91 -12.65
C ASP A 197 27.66 -13.07 -11.86
N LEU A 198 26.68 -13.74 -11.23
CA LEU A 198 25.67 -13.12 -10.42
C LEU A 198 26.19 -12.90 -8.99
N GLN A 199 25.98 -11.70 -8.47
CA GLN A 199 26.18 -11.42 -7.05
C GLN A 199 24.95 -11.92 -6.30
N LEU A 200 25.16 -12.69 -5.22
CA LEU A 200 24.09 -13.15 -4.34
C LEU A 200 23.48 -11.95 -3.61
N LYS A 201 22.35 -11.47 -4.13
CA LYS A 201 21.60 -10.33 -3.60
C LYS A 201 20.12 -10.66 -3.64
N ASP A 202 19.46 -10.49 -2.50
CA ASP A 202 18.01 -10.64 -2.40
C ASP A 202 17.29 -9.35 -2.79
N TRP A 203 15.94 -9.41 -2.87
CA TRP A 203 15.11 -8.24 -3.12
C TRP A 203 15.39 -7.06 -2.17
N SER A 204 15.82 -7.35 -0.93
CA SER A 204 16.19 -6.32 0.06
C SER A 204 17.34 -5.40 -0.40
N TYR A 205 18.18 -5.84 -1.35
CA TYR A 205 19.25 -5.00 -1.92
C TYR A 205 18.75 -4.01 -2.97
N GLY A 206 17.57 -4.23 -3.53
CA GLY A 206 16.93 -3.31 -4.48
C GLY A 206 16.00 -2.29 -3.80
N THR A 207 15.85 -2.32 -2.47
CA THR A 207 15.03 -1.36 -1.75
C THR A 207 15.74 -0.02 -1.61
N SER A 208 14.95 1.01 -1.30
CA SER A 208 15.40 2.39 -1.24
C SER A 208 16.44 2.68 -0.15
N GLU A 209 16.60 1.78 0.82
CA GLU A 209 17.61 1.85 1.88
C GLU A 209 19.02 1.50 1.38
N LYS A 210 19.13 0.52 0.46
CA LYS A 210 20.42 -0.01 -0.02
C LYS A 210 20.75 0.44 -1.43
N LEU A 211 19.74 0.64 -2.28
CA LEU A 211 19.89 1.16 -3.63
C LEU A 211 19.15 2.50 -3.73
N ARG A 212 19.92 3.58 -3.91
CA ARG A 212 19.38 4.93 -4.02
C ARG A 212 18.47 5.02 -5.25
N ALA A 213 17.24 5.50 -5.04
CA ALA A 213 16.35 5.84 -6.14
C ALA A 213 16.93 7.00 -6.98
N ASP A 214 16.56 7.07 -8.26
CA ASP A 214 17.03 8.12 -9.15
C ASP A 214 16.22 9.43 -8.98
N SER A 215 16.30 10.01 -7.77
CA SER A 215 15.71 11.29 -7.43
C SER A 215 16.70 12.12 -6.62
N TYR A 216 16.75 13.42 -6.89
CA TYR A 216 17.65 14.35 -6.20
C TYR A 216 17.28 14.53 -4.72
N TRP A 217 15.97 14.50 -4.41
CA TRP A 217 15.41 14.79 -3.09
C TRP A 217 15.13 13.54 -2.25
N PHE A 218 15.66 12.39 -2.67
CA PHE A 218 15.42 11.13 -1.96
C PHE A 218 16.18 11.07 -0.62
N ASP A 219 17.35 11.68 -0.56
CA ASP A 219 18.25 11.66 0.61
C ASP A 219 19.07 12.97 0.64
N ASP A 220 19.76 13.24 1.76
CA ASP A 220 20.56 14.44 2.00
C ASP A 220 21.88 14.49 1.21
N ARG A 221 22.04 13.63 0.20
CA ARG A 221 23.26 13.52 -0.63
C ARG A 221 23.64 14.85 -1.27
N TYR A 222 22.65 15.60 -1.73
CA TYR A 222 22.84 16.88 -2.41
C TYR A 222 22.25 18.05 -1.60
N ASN A 223 22.15 17.89 -0.29
CA ASN A 223 21.69 18.96 0.59
C ASN A 223 22.75 20.08 0.60
N PRO A 224 22.42 21.29 0.10
CA PRO A 224 23.40 22.37 -0.09
C PRO A 224 23.90 22.97 1.23
N THR A 225 23.25 22.66 2.35
CA THR A 225 23.64 23.15 3.68
C THR A 225 24.80 22.36 4.28
N VAL A 226 25.06 21.14 3.79
CA VAL A 226 26.14 20.27 4.26
C VAL A 226 27.28 20.31 3.23
N VAL A 227 28.36 21.03 3.55
CA VAL A 227 29.57 21.06 2.73
C VAL A 227 30.30 19.73 2.90
N ARG A 228 30.18 18.84 1.91
CA ARG A 228 30.89 17.55 1.91
C ARG A 228 32.28 17.74 1.31
N HIS A 229 33.30 17.28 2.03
CA HIS A 229 34.68 17.32 1.54
C HIS A 229 34.80 16.42 0.29
N PRO A 230 35.46 16.85 -0.80
CA PRO A 230 35.51 16.12 -2.09
C PRO A 230 36.10 14.70 -2.08
N HIS A 231 36.61 14.19 -0.95
CA HIS A 231 37.43 12.97 -0.90
C HIS A 231 36.83 11.76 -0.18
N ARG A 232 35.57 11.75 0.27
CA ARG A 232 35.01 10.51 0.87
C ARG A 232 33.50 10.34 0.70
N HIS A 233 33.09 9.10 0.45
CA HIS A 233 31.69 8.66 0.30
C HIS A 233 30.95 8.47 1.64
N ASP A 234 31.49 8.95 2.77
CA ASP A 234 30.85 8.83 4.07
C ASP A 234 29.97 10.05 4.37
N THR A 235 28.73 9.80 4.76
CA THR A 235 27.75 10.78 5.28
C THR A 235 27.92 11.07 6.76
N VAL A 236 28.95 10.51 7.40
CA VAL A 236 29.23 10.78 8.80
C VAL A 236 29.97 12.11 8.86
N ASN A 237 29.31 13.13 9.41
CA ASN A 237 29.98 14.31 9.96
C ASN A 237 31.04 13.81 10.94
N PHE A 238 32.29 13.71 10.48
CA PHE A 238 33.40 13.64 11.40
C PHE A 238 33.37 14.95 12.18
N PRO A 239 33.33 14.94 13.52
CA PRO A 239 33.68 16.14 14.27
C PRO A 239 35.14 16.43 13.89
N ASP A 240 35.36 17.56 13.21
CA ASP A 240 36.62 18.10 12.69
C ASP A 240 37.86 17.52 13.40
N LYS A 241 38.34 16.37 12.90
CA LYS A 241 39.72 15.91 13.14
C LYS A 241 40.50 16.21 11.87
N GLU A 242 40.47 17.46 11.47
CA GLU A 242 41.42 17.97 10.48
C GLU A 242 42.75 18.24 11.18
N TYR A 243 43.82 17.91 10.45
CA TYR A 243 45.16 17.73 10.96
C TYR A 243 45.76 19.00 11.54
N LYS A 244 46.51 18.81 12.62
CA LYS A 244 47.22 19.83 13.39
C LYS A 244 48.24 20.57 12.53
N ASP A 245 48.15 21.90 12.56
CA ASP A 245 49.29 22.79 12.35
C ASP A 245 50.45 22.38 13.29
N ILE A 246 51.70 22.74 12.98
CA ILE A 246 52.92 22.28 13.70
C ILE A 246 52.86 22.56 15.23
N PHE A 247 52.01 23.49 15.66
CA PHE A 247 51.81 23.87 17.06
C PHE A 247 50.45 23.45 17.66
N GLY A 248 49.66 22.62 16.98
CA GLY A 248 48.51 21.93 17.59
C GLY A 248 47.29 22.78 17.93
N GLY A 249 47.10 23.94 17.29
CA GLY A 249 45.86 24.73 17.38
C GLY A 249 44.87 24.42 16.25
N ASN A 250 43.56 24.49 16.54
CA ASN A 250 42.49 24.34 15.56
C ASN A 250 42.28 25.68 14.82
N TRP A 251 42.44 25.71 13.49
CA TRP A 251 42.39 26.94 12.68
C TRP A 251 41.06 27.71 12.82
N GLY A 252 39.95 26.97 12.98
CA GLY A 252 38.64 27.56 13.23
C GLY A 252 38.53 28.27 14.59
N GLN A 253 39.18 27.73 15.61
CA GLN A 253 39.22 28.33 16.95
C GLN A 253 40.07 29.61 16.95
N GLY A 254 41.23 29.58 16.28
CA GLY A 254 42.10 30.75 16.14
C GLY A 254 41.41 31.91 15.43
N ASN A 255 40.70 31.65 14.34
CA ASN A 255 39.94 32.69 13.62
C ASN A 255 38.77 33.24 14.44
N LEU A 256 38.09 32.42 15.24
CA LEU A 256 37.04 32.87 16.15
C LEU A 256 37.62 33.71 17.29
N ASP A 257 38.71 33.25 17.91
CA ASP A 257 39.38 33.94 19.02
C ASP A 257 39.98 35.28 18.56
N GLU A 258 40.60 35.33 17.37
CA GLU A 258 41.08 36.59 16.77
C GLU A 258 39.93 37.54 16.47
N ARG A 259 38.83 37.03 15.90
CA ARG A 259 37.65 37.84 15.61
C ARG A 259 37.02 38.39 16.89
N GLU A 260 36.94 37.59 17.96
CA GLU A 260 36.49 38.06 19.27
C GLU A 260 37.46 39.05 19.91
N LYS A 261 38.77 38.87 19.70
CA LYS A 261 39.80 39.74 20.24
C LYS A 261 39.70 41.15 19.64
N HIS A 262 39.38 41.24 18.35
CA HIS A 262 39.25 42.49 17.61
C HIS A 262 37.82 43.06 17.54
N ALA A 263 36.78 42.29 17.92
CA ALA A 263 35.41 42.77 17.97
C ALA A 263 35.21 43.84 19.06
N LEU A 264 34.52 44.93 18.70
CA LEU A 264 34.11 45.98 19.65
C LEU A 264 32.93 45.50 20.48
N LYS A 265 33.03 45.56 21.81
CA LYS A 265 31.88 45.27 22.67
C LYS A 265 30.89 46.42 22.61
N PHE A 266 29.60 46.10 22.48
CA PHE A 266 28.51 47.07 22.32
C PHE A 266 28.47 48.15 23.40
N TRP A 267 28.77 47.78 24.66
CA TRP A 267 28.68 48.69 25.80
C TRP A 267 29.96 49.49 26.08
N SER A 268 31.15 48.94 25.79
CA SER A 268 32.42 49.64 26.07
C SER A 268 33.02 50.34 24.85
N GLN A 269 32.52 50.05 23.63
CA GLN A 269 33.10 50.47 22.36
C GLN A 269 34.61 50.22 22.21
N LYS A 270 35.17 49.33 23.04
CA LYS A 270 36.58 48.91 23.01
C LYS A 270 36.65 47.41 22.75
N SER A 271 37.60 46.99 21.92
CA SER A 271 37.89 45.56 21.72
C SER A 271 38.80 45.03 22.83
N LYS A 272 38.83 43.71 23.03
CA LYS A 272 39.75 43.08 24.00
C LYS A 272 41.20 43.45 23.69
N ALA A 273 41.57 43.52 22.40
CA ALA A 273 42.88 43.98 21.97
C ALA A 273 43.21 45.41 22.42
N MET A 274 42.24 46.34 22.38
CA MET A 274 42.47 47.73 22.81
C MET A 274 42.66 47.82 24.33
N VAL A 275 41.92 47.03 25.10
CA VAL A 275 42.08 46.97 26.57
C VAL A 275 43.46 46.43 26.94
N GLU A 276 43.94 45.36 26.30
CA GLU A 276 45.29 44.82 26.53
C GLU A 276 46.41 45.83 26.21
N VAL A 277 46.21 46.70 25.22
CA VAL A 277 47.17 47.74 24.85
C VAL A 277 47.14 48.88 25.87
N ASP A 278 45.95 49.32 26.28
CA ASP A 278 45.77 50.34 27.32
C ASP A 278 46.44 49.88 28.64
N GLU A 279 46.19 48.64 29.07
CA GLU A 279 46.82 48.04 30.27
C GLU A 279 48.35 48.00 30.18
N LYS A 280 48.91 47.68 29.01
CA LYS A 280 50.37 47.67 28.80
C LYS A 280 50.97 49.07 28.82
N LEU A 281 50.24 50.08 28.36
CA LEU A 281 50.67 51.47 28.44
C LEU A 281 50.62 51.98 29.88
N GLU A 282 49.60 51.62 30.65
CA GLU A 282 49.51 51.92 32.09
C GLU A 282 50.65 51.28 32.88
N GLN A 283 50.99 50.01 32.61
CA GLN A 283 52.12 49.33 33.25
C GLN A 283 53.48 49.97 32.91
N LYS A 284 53.64 50.51 31.69
CA LYS A 284 54.86 51.24 31.32
C LYS A 284 54.97 52.62 31.96
N ASN A 285 53.84 53.22 32.29
CA ASN A 285 53.76 54.56 32.88
C ASN A 285 53.67 54.53 34.42
N ALA A 286 53.59 53.35 35.04
CA ALA A 286 53.64 53.21 36.49
C ALA A 286 55.02 53.67 37.02
N PRO A 287 55.08 54.58 38.01
CA PRO A 287 56.34 55.06 38.56
C PRO A 287 57.08 53.90 39.21
N LYS A 288 58.33 53.67 38.81
CA LYS A 288 59.26 52.79 39.52
C LYS A 288 59.42 53.35 40.93
N THR A 289 58.80 52.73 41.92
CA THR A 289 59.15 52.96 43.32
C THR A 289 60.59 52.54 43.50
N ASN A 290 61.47 53.52 43.71
CA ASN A 290 62.84 53.30 44.15
C ASN A 290 62.79 52.63 45.53
N GLU A 291 63.10 51.34 45.59
CA GLU A 291 63.60 50.76 46.84
C GLU A 291 65.13 50.97 46.83
N GLU A 292 65.55 51.84 47.75
CA GLU A 292 66.93 52.16 48.08
C GLU A 292 67.61 51.00 48.83
N HIS A 293 68.94 51.02 48.78
CA HIS A 293 69.96 50.31 49.58
C HIS A 293 69.54 49.54 50.84
#